data_AF-A0A7V9WNN1-F1
#
_entry.id   AF-A0A7V9WNN1-F1
#
_cell.length_a   1.000
_cell.length_b   1.000
_cell.length_c   1.000
_cell.angle_alpha   90.00
_cell.angle_beta   90.00
_cell.angle_gamma   90.00
#
_symmetry.space_group_name_H-M   'P 1'
#
loop_
_entity.id
_entity.type
_entity.pdbx_description
1 polymer ?
#
loop_
_entity_poly.entity_id
_entity_poly.type
_entity_poly.pdbx_seq_one_letter_code
_entity_poly.pdbx_strand_id
1 'polypeptide(L)'
;MRGTSRTDEGAAAIGQEGFEGVVADPDRLGTVLAQLEGVSVACWLMGSATGSPERLGALHGPRIQTMLERLVDTPVRGIVYEAQGSVHDHLLDQGAAAVNTAGRTWSMPVEVARADPADTPAWTKAMRAAVTRVLGA
;
A
#
# COMPACT_ATOMS: atom_id res chain seq x y z
N MET A 1 -2.46 13.81 -4.56
CA MET A 1 -2.06 12.45 -4.15
C MET A 1 -0.55 12.44 -4.02
N ARG A 2 -0.03 11.69 -3.04
CA ARG A 2 1.41 11.52 -2.82
C ARG A 2 1.80 10.10 -3.24
N GLY A 3 2.84 9.97 -4.05
CA GLY A 3 3.42 8.70 -4.47
C GLY A 3 4.86 8.60 -4.00
N THR A 4 5.29 7.40 -3.63
CA THR A 4 6.65 7.15 -3.12
C THR A 4 7.46 6.33 -4.10
N SER A 5 8.74 6.65 -4.25
CA SER A 5 9.73 5.87 -4.98
C SER A 5 10.99 5.65 -4.14
N ARG A 6 11.72 4.56 -4.37
CA ARG A 6 13.04 4.34 -3.75
C ARG A 6 14.14 5.24 -4.31
N THR A 7 13.90 5.84 -5.48
CA THR A 7 14.90 6.64 -6.20
C THR A 7 14.38 8.04 -6.49
N ASP A 8 15.30 8.99 -6.59
CA ASP A 8 15.02 10.37 -6.98
C ASP A 8 14.38 10.41 -8.38
N GLU A 9 14.84 9.58 -9.32
CA GLU A 9 14.27 9.54 -10.68
C GLU A 9 12.81 9.10 -10.67
N GLY A 10 12.46 8.09 -9.87
CA GLY A 10 11.08 7.64 -9.77
C GLY A 10 10.19 8.64 -9.04
N ALA A 11 10.71 9.34 -8.03
CA ALA A 11 9.99 10.43 -7.38
C ALA A 11 9.76 11.59 -8.37
N ALA A 12 10.76 11.95 -9.16
CA ALA A 12 10.63 12.95 -10.21
C ALA A 12 9.62 12.54 -11.29
N ALA A 13 9.61 11.26 -11.71
CA ALA A 13 8.64 10.75 -12.67
C ALA A 13 7.19 10.85 -12.15
N ILE A 14 6.95 10.56 -10.86
CA ILE A 14 5.65 10.79 -10.22
C ILE A 14 5.29 12.29 -10.26
N GLY A 15 6.27 13.17 -10.01
CA GLY A 15 6.11 14.62 -10.08
C GLY A 15 5.71 15.14 -11.46
N GLN A 16 6.26 14.55 -12.53
CA GLN A 16 5.94 14.92 -13.92
C GLN A 16 4.48 14.64 -14.27
N GLU A 17 3.86 13.67 -13.61
CA GLU A 17 2.42 13.34 -13.75
C GLU A 17 1.50 14.24 -12.89
N GLY A 18 2.06 15.28 -12.23
CA GLY A 18 1.31 16.23 -11.42
C GLY A 18 0.98 15.74 -10.01
N PHE A 19 1.62 14.67 -9.54
CA PHE A 19 1.51 14.18 -8.17
C PHE A 19 2.67 14.67 -7.30
N GLU A 20 2.53 14.55 -5.98
CA GLU A 20 3.65 14.77 -5.08
C GLU A 20 4.51 13.50 -5.06
N GLY A 21 5.66 13.53 -5.73
CA GLY A 21 6.63 12.44 -5.73
C GLY A 21 7.64 12.58 -4.60
N VAL A 22 7.78 11.55 -3.77
CA VAL A 22 8.68 11.57 -2.60
C VAL A 22 9.59 10.35 -2.60
N VAL A 23 10.84 10.53 -2.19
CA VAL A 23 11.76 9.41 -1.96
C VAL A 23 11.42 8.74 -0.63
N ALA A 24 10.89 7.53 -0.69
CA ALA A 24 10.63 6.68 0.46
C ALA A 24 10.78 5.20 0.07
N ASP A 25 11.23 4.39 1.01
CA ASP A 25 11.55 2.99 0.79
C ASP A 25 10.72 2.10 1.71
N PRO A 26 9.84 1.23 1.18
CA PRO A 26 9.07 0.30 2.01
C PRO A 26 9.95 -0.73 2.71
N ASP A 27 11.20 -0.97 2.25
CA ASP A 27 12.19 -1.75 2.99
C ASP A 27 12.68 -1.02 4.26
N ARG A 28 12.54 0.32 4.31
CA ARG A 28 12.89 1.22 5.42
C ARG A 28 11.67 2.00 5.90
N LEU A 29 10.73 1.29 6.55
CA LEU A 29 9.38 1.77 6.85
C LEU A 29 9.29 3.17 7.50
N GLY A 30 10.26 3.58 8.31
CA GLY A 30 10.29 4.95 8.88
C GLY A 30 10.30 6.06 7.82
N THR A 31 10.85 5.80 6.63
CA THR A 31 10.82 6.75 5.51
C THR A 31 9.42 6.92 4.91
N VAL A 32 8.62 5.85 4.90
CA VAL A 32 7.22 5.85 4.45
C VAL A 32 6.30 6.46 5.52
N LEU A 33 6.50 6.10 6.80
CA LEU A 33 5.69 6.62 7.91
C LEU A 33 5.80 8.15 8.04
N ALA A 34 6.97 8.71 7.77
CA ALA A 34 7.18 10.16 7.73
C ALA A 34 6.29 10.87 6.67
N GLN A 35 5.75 10.13 5.69
CA GLN A 35 4.92 10.68 4.61
C GLN A 35 3.42 10.60 4.89
N LEU A 36 3.00 10.20 6.10
CA LEU A 36 1.58 10.06 6.45
C LEU A 36 0.92 11.38 6.88
N GLU A 37 1.70 12.44 7.07
CA GLU A 37 1.12 13.75 7.39
C GLU A 37 0.19 14.23 6.26
N GLY A 38 -1.02 14.62 6.63
CA GLY A 38 -2.07 15.05 5.70
C GLY A 38 -2.67 13.93 4.84
N VAL A 39 -2.36 12.65 5.11
CA VAL A 39 -2.90 11.51 4.35
C VAL A 39 -4.18 10.99 5.00
N SER A 40 -5.25 10.88 4.21
CA SER A 40 -6.52 10.26 4.66
C SER A 40 -6.59 8.76 4.39
N VAL A 41 -5.98 8.27 3.31
CA VAL A 41 -5.96 6.84 2.94
C VAL A 41 -4.57 6.44 2.50
N ALA A 42 -4.03 5.37 3.06
CA ALA A 42 -2.79 4.76 2.60
C ALA A 42 -3.09 3.67 1.56
N CYS A 43 -2.29 3.59 0.50
CA CYS A 43 -2.38 2.52 -0.49
C CYS A 43 -1.08 1.71 -0.50
N TRP A 44 -1.14 0.45 -0.10
CA TRP A 44 -0.02 -0.49 -0.14
C TRP A 44 -0.07 -1.32 -1.43
N LEU A 45 0.51 -0.77 -2.50
CA LEU A 45 0.42 -1.28 -3.87
C LEU A 45 1.69 -2.05 -4.27
N MET A 46 1.99 -3.13 -3.53
CA MET A 46 3.24 -3.90 -3.65
C MET A 46 3.06 -5.26 -4.34
N GLY A 47 1.91 -5.53 -4.94
CA GLY A 47 1.55 -6.82 -5.55
C GLY A 47 2.44 -7.24 -6.72
N SER A 48 3.14 -6.29 -7.34
CA SER A 48 4.17 -6.54 -8.37
C SER A 48 5.57 -6.09 -7.96
N ALA A 49 5.84 -6.02 -6.65
CA ALA A 49 7.18 -5.73 -6.17
C ALA A 49 8.18 -6.80 -6.64
N THR A 50 9.40 -6.38 -6.91
CA THR A 50 10.50 -7.25 -7.33
C THR A 50 11.62 -7.25 -6.30
N GLY A 51 12.32 -8.38 -6.16
CA GLY A 51 13.39 -8.55 -5.19
C GLY A 51 13.62 -10.01 -4.81
N SER A 52 14.42 -10.23 -3.77
CA SER A 52 14.61 -11.59 -3.23
C SER A 52 13.33 -12.09 -2.54
N PRO A 53 13.10 -13.41 -2.47
CA PRO A 53 11.95 -13.98 -1.77
C PRO A 53 11.81 -13.48 -0.32
N GLU A 54 12.93 -13.27 0.37
CA GLU A 54 12.94 -12.77 1.75
C GLU A 54 12.43 -11.33 1.83
N ARG A 55 12.81 -10.46 0.87
CA ARG A 55 12.32 -9.07 0.83
C ARG A 55 10.83 -9.02 0.50
N LEU A 56 10.38 -9.83 -0.45
CA LEU A 56 8.96 -9.93 -0.80
C LEU A 56 8.14 -10.46 0.37
N GLY A 57 8.62 -11.52 1.04
CA GLY A 57 8.01 -12.03 2.25
C GLY A 57 7.95 -10.99 3.36
N ALA A 58 9.01 -10.18 3.52
CA ALA A 58 9.02 -9.09 4.49
C ALA A 58 8.00 -7.98 4.16
N LEU A 59 7.80 -7.62 2.88
CA LEU A 59 6.82 -6.63 2.45
C LEU A 59 5.38 -7.05 2.78
N HIS A 60 5.03 -8.31 2.51
CA HIS A 60 3.68 -8.84 2.70
C HIS A 60 3.45 -9.53 4.05
N GLY A 61 4.46 -9.54 4.93
CA GLY A 61 4.36 -10.02 6.31
C GLY A 61 4.69 -8.92 7.32
N PRO A 62 5.89 -8.93 7.94
CA PRO A 62 6.21 -8.05 9.05
C PRO A 62 6.10 -6.55 8.73
N ARG A 63 6.41 -6.10 7.51
CA ARG A 63 6.36 -4.66 7.20
C ARG A 63 4.96 -4.11 7.07
N ILE A 64 4.07 -4.82 6.37
CA ILE A 64 2.66 -4.43 6.33
C ILE A 64 2.03 -4.53 7.72
N GLN A 65 2.38 -5.55 8.53
CA GLN A 65 1.93 -5.64 9.92
C GLN A 65 2.35 -4.42 10.75
N THR A 66 3.63 -4.06 10.73
CA THR A 66 4.11 -2.85 11.43
C THR A 66 3.49 -1.58 10.86
N MET A 67 3.29 -1.48 9.55
CA MET A 67 2.60 -0.33 8.94
C MET A 67 1.19 -0.18 9.53
N LEU A 68 0.42 -1.28 9.55
CA LEU A 68 -0.93 -1.33 10.08
C LEU A 68 -0.97 -0.94 11.57
N GLU A 69 -0.04 -1.46 12.38
CA GLU A 69 0.11 -1.08 13.80
C GLU A 69 0.38 0.41 13.97
N ARG A 70 1.16 1.02 13.07
CA ARG A 70 1.50 2.44 13.16
C ARG A 70 0.38 3.34 12.67
N LEU A 71 -0.46 2.89 11.75
CA LEU A 71 -1.57 3.68 11.23
C LEU A 71 -2.55 4.11 12.33
N VAL A 72 -2.70 3.31 13.41
CA VAL A 72 -3.62 3.62 14.52
C VAL A 72 -3.29 4.92 15.24
N ASP A 73 -2.02 5.34 15.19
CA ASP A 73 -1.52 6.57 15.83
C ASP A 73 -1.45 7.75 14.84
N THR A 74 -2.07 7.63 13.67
CA THR A 74 -2.01 8.61 12.57
C THR A 74 -3.40 9.10 12.19
N PRO A 75 -3.53 10.24 11.47
CA PRO A 75 -4.82 10.70 10.96
C PRO A 75 -5.35 9.88 9.77
N VAL A 76 -4.64 8.83 9.35
CA VAL A 76 -5.06 7.97 8.24
C VAL A 76 -6.33 7.23 8.66
N ARG A 77 -7.40 7.41 7.87
CA ARG A 77 -8.71 6.81 8.12
C ARG A 77 -8.81 5.36 7.66
N GLY A 78 -7.87 4.87 6.85
CA GLY A 78 -7.87 3.49 6.41
C GLY A 78 -6.84 3.18 5.34
N ILE A 79 -6.85 1.94 4.89
CA ILE A 79 -5.83 1.41 3.99
C ILE A 79 -6.43 0.54 2.87
N VAL A 80 -5.87 0.68 1.68
CA VAL A 80 -6.08 -0.22 0.54
C VAL A 80 -4.83 -1.10 0.38
N TYR A 81 -5.03 -2.40 0.25
CA TYR A 81 -3.97 -3.38 0.01
C TYR A 81 -4.17 -4.08 -1.34
N GLU A 82 -3.13 -4.11 -2.17
CA GLU A 82 -3.11 -4.81 -3.44
C GLU A 82 -2.79 -6.31 -3.24
N ALA A 83 -3.78 -7.17 -3.49
CA ALA A 83 -3.71 -8.61 -3.27
C ALA A 83 -3.64 -9.43 -4.56
N GLN A 84 -3.11 -8.83 -5.64
CA GLN A 84 -2.87 -9.51 -6.91
C GLN A 84 -1.69 -8.85 -7.65
N GLY A 85 -0.91 -9.64 -8.37
CA GLY A 85 0.23 -9.19 -9.18
C GLY A 85 1.25 -10.30 -9.37
N SER A 86 2.51 -9.93 -9.64
CA SER A 86 3.57 -10.90 -9.92
C SER A 86 4.21 -11.54 -8.67
N VAL A 87 3.93 -11.02 -7.48
CA VAL A 87 4.38 -11.65 -6.22
C VAL A 87 3.61 -12.95 -5.98
N HIS A 88 4.27 -13.96 -5.44
CA HIS A 88 3.67 -15.28 -5.20
C HIS A 88 2.39 -15.20 -4.35
N ASP A 89 1.30 -15.82 -4.81
CA ASP A 89 -0.05 -15.73 -4.23
C ASP A 89 -0.09 -15.96 -2.71
N HIS A 90 0.66 -16.95 -2.22
CA HIS A 90 0.75 -17.22 -0.79
C HIS A 90 1.18 -16.00 0.05
N LEU A 91 2.14 -15.19 -0.43
CA LEU A 91 2.58 -13.98 0.26
C LEU A 91 1.49 -12.90 0.19
N LEU A 92 0.83 -12.76 -0.96
CA LEU A 92 -0.26 -11.80 -1.12
C LEU A 92 -1.43 -12.11 -0.21
N ASP A 93 -1.80 -13.38 -0.08
CA ASP A 93 -2.85 -13.86 0.82
C ASP A 93 -2.49 -13.68 2.30
N GLN A 94 -1.22 -13.87 2.68
CA GLN A 94 -0.74 -13.57 4.02
C GLN A 94 -0.92 -12.08 4.37
N GLY A 95 -0.51 -11.18 3.47
CA GLY A 95 -0.69 -9.75 3.70
C GLY A 95 -2.16 -9.34 3.72
N ALA A 96 -3.00 -9.92 2.86
CA ALA A 96 -4.44 -9.70 2.89
C ALA A 96 -5.06 -10.17 4.22
N ALA A 97 -4.62 -11.31 4.76
CA ALA A 97 -5.07 -11.80 6.06
C ALA A 97 -4.66 -10.86 7.20
N ALA A 98 -3.45 -10.29 7.16
CA ALA A 98 -2.98 -9.30 8.13
C ALA A 98 -3.83 -8.03 8.09
N VAL A 99 -4.10 -7.48 6.90
CA VAL A 99 -4.95 -6.30 6.69
C VAL A 99 -6.37 -6.51 7.20
N ASN A 100 -6.98 -7.65 6.85
CA ASN A 100 -8.32 -8.00 7.34
C ASN A 100 -8.35 -8.15 8.87
N THR A 101 -7.27 -8.67 9.46
CA THR A 101 -7.16 -8.80 10.93
C THR A 101 -7.07 -7.43 11.58
N ALA A 102 -6.19 -6.54 11.09
CA ALA A 102 -6.09 -5.17 11.57
C ALA A 102 -7.43 -4.42 11.49
N GLY A 103 -8.16 -4.57 10.38
CA GLY A 103 -9.49 -3.97 10.22
C GLY A 103 -10.48 -4.40 11.30
N ARG A 104 -10.49 -5.68 11.68
CA ARG A 104 -11.33 -6.18 12.79
C ARG A 104 -10.82 -5.72 14.16
N THR A 105 -9.50 -5.76 14.38
CA THR A 105 -8.89 -5.47 15.67
C THR A 105 -9.03 -4.00 16.07
N TRP A 106 -8.83 -3.08 15.13
CA TRP A 106 -8.84 -1.64 15.40
C TRP A 106 -10.05 -0.91 14.81
N SER A 107 -10.99 -1.64 14.22
CA SER A 107 -12.15 -1.08 13.50
C SER A 107 -11.74 -0.06 12.42
N MET A 108 -10.54 -0.24 11.85
CA MET A 108 -10.02 0.59 10.77
C MET A 108 -10.66 0.16 9.45
N PRO A 109 -11.20 1.09 8.64
CA PRO A 109 -11.57 0.82 7.25
C PRO A 109 -10.41 0.20 6.46
N VAL A 110 -10.63 -1.00 5.92
CA VAL A 110 -9.64 -1.71 5.11
C VAL A 110 -10.30 -2.24 3.83
N GLU A 111 -9.55 -2.19 2.73
CA GLU A 111 -9.94 -2.78 1.47
C GLU A 111 -8.81 -3.65 0.91
N VAL A 112 -9.15 -4.89 0.57
CA VAL A 112 -8.25 -5.82 -0.11
C VAL A 112 -8.68 -5.89 -1.57
N ALA A 113 -7.94 -5.19 -2.44
CA ALA A 113 -8.25 -5.11 -3.85
C ALA A 113 -7.56 -6.24 -4.62
N ARG A 114 -8.34 -6.99 -5.41
CA ARG A 114 -7.87 -8.05 -6.30
C ARG A 114 -8.14 -7.65 -7.74
N ALA A 115 -7.13 -7.09 -8.39
CA ALA A 115 -7.10 -6.83 -9.82
C ALA A 115 -5.64 -6.90 -10.27
N ASP A 116 -5.39 -7.51 -11.44
CA ASP A 116 -4.04 -7.67 -11.96
C ASP A 116 -3.47 -6.31 -12.42
N PRO A 117 -2.35 -5.82 -11.85
CA PRO A 117 -1.71 -4.58 -12.30
C PRO A 117 -1.21 -4.61 -13.74
N ALA A 118 -1.04 -5.80 -14.36
CA ALA A 118 -0.77 -5.91 -15.79
C ALA A 118 -1.96 -5.46 -16.66
N ASP A 119 -3.19 -5.52 -16.15
CA ASP A 119 -4.38 -4.88 -16.73
C ASP A 119 -4.60 -3.51 -16.07
N THR A 120 -3.80 -2.53 -16.49
CA THR A 120 -3.79 -1.19 -15.88
C THR A 120 -5.18 -0.52 -15.85
N PRO A 121 -6.04 -0.59 -16.90
CA PRO A 121 -7.39 -0.05 -16.82
C PRO A 121 -8.26 -0.72 -15.75
N ALA A 122 -8.29 -2.06 -15.70
CA ALA A 122 -9.09 -2.78 -14.70
C ALA A 122 -8.57 -2.53 -13.28
N TRP A 123 -7.24 -2.57 -13.12
CA TRP A 123 -6.55 -2.28 -11.88
C TRP A 123 -6.86 -0.88 -11.35
N THR A 124 -6.73 0.15 -12.19
CA THR A 124 -6.98 1.54 -11.80
C THR A 124 -8.42 1.73 -11.33
N LYS A 125 -9.38 1.11 -12.05
CA LYS A 125 -10.79 1.12 -11.67
C LYS A 125 -11.00 0.45 -10.30
N ALA A 126 -10.38 -0.70 -10.05
CA ALA A 126 -10.49 -1.43 -8.79
C ALA A 126 -9.89 -0.64 -7.62
N MET A 127 -8.69 -0.07 -7.77
CA MET A 127 -8.01 0.70 -6.73
C MET A 127 -8.78 1.98 -6.39
N ARG A 128 -9.32 2.69 -7.39
CA ARG A 128 -10.18 3.86 -7.16
C ARG A 128 -11.44 3.49 -6.39
N ALA A 129 -12.10 2.40 -6.76
CA ALA A 129 -13.29 1.93 -6.06
C ALA A 129 -12.99 1.53 -4.61
N ALA A 130 -11.84 0.88 -4.35
CA ALA A 130 -11.37 0.56 -3.01
C ALA A 130 -11.13 1.82 -2.18
N VAL A 131 -10.41 2.82 -2.71
CA VAL A 131 -10.21 4.10 -2.01
C VAL A 131 -11.54 4.77 -1.69
N THR A 132 -12.50 4.78 -2.63
CA THR A 132 -13.84 5.34 -2.38
C THR A 132 -14.58 4.62 -1.24
N ARG A 133 -14.49 3.29 -1.17
CA ARG A 133 -15.09 2.53 -0.06
C ARG A 133 -14.43 2.84 1.28
N VAL A 134 -13.10 2.94 1.34
CA VAL A 134 -12.38 3.34 2.55
C VAL A 134 -12.79 4.74 3.01
N LEU A 135 -12.93 5.71 2.09
CA LEU A 135 -13.31 7.08 2.43
C LEU A 135 -14.78 7.23 2.86
N GLY A 136 -15.66 6.37 2.35
CA GLY A 136 -17.09 6.35 2.64
C GLY A 136 -17.48 5.55 3.88
N ALA A 137 -16.53 4.85 4.50
CA ALA A 137 -16.73 4.07 5.72
C ALA A 137 -16.71 4.94 7.00
#